data_AF-A0A259BJ73-F1
#
_entry.id   AF-A0A259BJ73-F1
#
_cell.length_a   1.000
_cell.length_b   1.000
_cell.length_c   1.000
_cell.angle_alpha   90.00
_cell.angle_beta   90.00
_cell.angle_gamma   90.00
#
_symmetry.space_group_name_H-M   'P 1'
#
loop_
_entity.id
_entity.type
_entity.pdbx_description
1 polymer ?
#
loop_
_entity_poly.entity_id
_entity_poly.type
_entity_poly.pdbx_seq_one_letter_code
_entity_poly.pdbx_strand_id
1 'polypeptide(L)' 'MAQTQASALSALLDRLKTAQRDLLLTTAQSQSLPSDGTIRKISEMEGAIAATEALLDELRDKR' A
#
# COMPACT_ATOMS: atom_id res chain seq x y z
N MET A 1 9.34 -8.39 20.67
CA MET A 1 9.97 -8.01 19.38
C MET A 1 9.04 -8.31 18.20
N ALA A 2 8.70 -9.57 17.89
CA ALA A 2 7.87 -9.93 16.73
C ALA A 2 6.46 -9.31 16.72
N GLN A 3 5.76 -9.25 17.87
CA GLN A 3 4.44 -8.60 17.98
C GLN A 3 4.48 -7.12 17.62
N THR A 4 5.53 -6.41 18.05
CA THR A 4 5.72 -4.97 17.80
C THR A 4 5.98 -4.72 16.31
N GLN A 5 6.77 -5.57 15.66
CA GLN A 5 7.04 -5.47 14.21
C GLN A 5 5.77 -5.73 13.39
N ALA A 6 4.99 -6.76 13.73
CA ALA A 6 3.72 -7.05 13.05
C ALA A 6 2.72 -5.88 13.20
N SER A 7 2.62 -5.27 14.39
CA SER A 7 1.75 -4.11 14.58
C SER A 7 2.19 -2.89 13.78
N ALA A 8 3.51 -2.65 13.68
CA ALA A 8 4.05 -1.53 12.93
C ALA A 8 3.83 -1.70 11.41
N LEU A 9 4.01 -2.92 10.90
CA LEU A 9 3.76 -3.25 9.49
C LEU A 9 2.26 -3.18 9.16
N SER A 10 1.37 -3.62 10.05
CA SER A 10 -0.08 -3.47 9.87
C SER A 10 -0.46 -1.99 9.75
N ALA A 11 0.05 -1.15 10.65
CA ALA A 11 -0.20 0.29 10.60
C ALA A 11 0.41 0.96 9.36
N LEU A 12 1.53 0.46 8.84
CA LEU A 12 2.09 0.91 7.56
C LEU A 12 1.17 0.50 6.40
N LEU A 13 0.73 -0.76 6.36
CA LEU A 13 -0.15 -1.30 5.32
C LEU A 13 -1.45 -0.49 5.21
N ASP A 14 -2.07 -0.16 6.35
CA ASP A 14 -3.30 0.63 6.37
C ASP A 14 -3.11 2.03 5.78
N ARG A 15 -1.97 2.67 6.09
CA ARG A 15 -1.61 3.98 5.53
C ARG A 15 -1.35 3.90 4.02
N LEU A 16 -0.65 2.87 3.56
CA LEU A 16 -0.38 2.65 2.14
C LEU A 16 -1.68 2.42 1.35
N LYS A 17 -2.56 1.54 1.84
CA LYS A 17 -3.88 1.26 1.23
C LYS A 17 -4.78 2.49 1.21
N THR A 18 -4.77 3.29 2.28
CA THR A 18 -5.53 4.54 2.35
C THR A 18 -5.01 5.53 1.30
N ALA A 19 -3.70 5.76 1.25
CA ALA A 19 -3.11 6.67 0.28
C ALA A 19 -3.34 6.20 -1.18
N GLN A 20 -3.31 4.90 -1.45
CA GLN A 20 -3.58 4.36 -2.79
C GLN A 20 -5.04 4.61 -3.19
N ARG A 21 -5.98 4.34 -2.26
CA ARG A 21 -7.41 4.60 -2.46
C ARG A 21 -7.67 6.07 -2.74
N ASP A 22 -7.09 6.97 -1.95
CA ASP A 22 -7.27 8.41 -2.13
C ASP A 22 -6.72 8.88 -3.48
N LEU A 23 -5.58 8.35 -3.92
CA LEU A 23 -5.00 8.64 -5.23
C LEU A 23 -5.90 8.17 -6.37
N LEU A 24 -6.43 6.95 -6.27
CA LEU A 24 -7.37 6.39 -7.26
C LEU A 24 -8.67 7.19 -7.32
N LEU A 25 -9.25 7.54 -6.18
CA LEU A 25 -10.47 8.34 -6.11
C LEU A 25 -10.26 9.75 -6.68
N THR A 26 -9.14 10.39 -6.35
CA THR A 26 -8.77 11.70 -6.92
C THR A 26 -8.63 11.63 -8.44
N THR A 27 -7.98 10.57 -8.93
CA THR A 27 -7.80 10.33 -10.37
C THR A 27 -9.14 10.08 -11.07
N ALA A 28 -10.01 9.27 -10.47
CA ALA A 28 -11.34 8.97 -11.00
C ALA A 28 -12.25 10.21 -11.07
N GLN A 29 -12.03 11.19 -10.20
CA GLN A 29 -12.75 12.47 -10.23
C GLN A 29 -12.22 13.41 -11.34
N SER A 30 -11.00 13.20 -11.83
CA SER A 30 -10.52 13.95 -12.98
C SER A 30 -11.23 13.47 -14.24
N GLN A 31 -11.84 14.37 -15.02
CA GLN A 31 -12.53 14.04 -16.28
C GLN A 31 -11.55 13.69 -17.42
N SER A 32 -10.31 13.33 -17.08
CA SER A 32 -9.20 13.06 -17.97
C SER A 32 -8.46 11.83 -17.49
N LEU A 33 -7.71 11.18 -18.39
CA LEU A 33 -6.83 10.08 -17.99
C LEU A 33 -5.74 10.58 -17.03
N PRO A 34 -5.32 9.75 -16.05
CA PRO A 34 -4.16 10.05 -15.23
C PRO A 34 -2.91 10.23 -16.08
N SER A 35 -2.03 11.12 -15.66
CA SER A 35 -0.69 11.25 -16.24
C SER A 35 0.14 9.97 -16.02
N ASP A 36 1.12 9.73 -16.89
CA ASP A 36 2.07 8.61 -16.74
C ASP A 36 2.73 8.58 -15.36
N GLY A 37 3.05 9.76 -14.80
CA GLY A 37 3.58 9.88 -13.45
C GLY A 37 2.60 9.40 -12.37
N THR A 38 1.30 9.64 -12.57
CA THR A 38 0.24 9.16 -11.67
C THR A 38 0.08 7.65 -11.78
N ILE A 39 0.05 7.11 -13.00
CA ILE A 39 -0.02 5.66 -13.25
C ILE A 39 1.19 4.96 -12.61
N ARG A 40 2.39 5.49 -12.82
CA ARG A 40 3.62 4.96 -12.22
C ARG A 40 3.57 4.99 -10.70
N LYS A 41 3.12 6.11 -10.10
CA LYS A 41 2.97 6.22 -8.64
C LYS A 41 2.01 5.18 -8.08
N ILE A 42 0.88 4.92 -8.76
CA ILE A 42 -0.07 3.87 -8.35
C ILE A 42 0.62 2.50 -8.36
N SER A 43 1.35 2.17 -9.43
CA SER A 43 2.07 0.89 -9.55
C SER A 43 3.17 0.72 -8.49
N GLU A 44 3.93 1.78 -8.20
CA GLU A 44 4.95 1.77 -7.14
C GLU A 44 4.33 1.55 -5.75
N MET A 45 3.15 2.12 -5.50
CA MET A 45 2.39 1.90 -4.26
C MET A 45 1.87 0.47 -4.15
N GLU A 46 1.39 -0.13 -5.24
CA GLU A 46 0.98 -1.54 -5.27
C GLU A 46 2.14 -2.48 -4.91
N GLY A 47 3.33 -2.22 -5.45
CA GLY A 47 4.54 -2.97 -5.10
C GLY A 47 4.88 -2.86 -3.61
N ALA A 48 4.79 -1.66 -3.03
CA ALA A 48 5.04 -1.44 -1.61
C ALA A 48 4.00 -2.13 -0.70
N ILE A 49 2.72 -2.13 -1.11
CA ILE A 49 1.64 -2.83 -0.42
C ILE A 49 1.90 -4.34 -0.43
N ALA A 50 2.15 -4.92 -1.60
CA ALA A 50 2.42 -6.35 -1.75
C ALA A 50 3.64 -6.80 -0.92
N ALA A 51 4.72 -6.02 -0.92
CA ALA A 51 5.89 -6.31 -0.10
C ALA A 51 5.59 -6.26 1.41
N THR A 52 4.73 -5.32 1.84
CA THR A 52 4.32 -5.21 3.25
C THR A 52 3.41 -6.35 3.67
N GLU A 53 2.49 -6.77 2.80
CA GLU A 53 1.62 -7.94 3.02
C GLU A 53 2.43 -9.23 3.13
N ALA A 54 3.36 -9.46 2.19
CA ALA A 54 4.24 -10.62 2.23
C ALA A 54 5.03 -10.70 3.55
N LEU A 55 5.59 -9.58 4.02
CA LEU A 55 6.34 -9.56 5.27
C LEU A 55 5.44 -9.78 6.51
N LEU A 56 4.19 -9.31 6.48
CA LEU A 56 3.21 -9.59 7.52
C LEU A 56 2.85 -11.07 7.59
N ASP A 57 2.65 -11.70 6.43
CA ASP A 57 2.34 -13.13 6.35
C ASP A 57 3.53 -13.98 6.82
N GLU A 58 4.77 -13.61 6.44
CA GLU A 58 5.97 -14.24 7.01
C GLU A 58 6.04 -14.16 8.54
N LEU A 59 5.64 -13.02 9.13
CA LEU A 59 5.63 -12.85 10.59
C LEU A 59 4.50 -13.62 11.28
N ARG A 60 3.41 -13.94 10.57
CA ARG A 60 2.32 -14.78 11.06
C ARG A 60 2.69 -16.25 11.00
N ASP A 61 3.37 -16.68 9.94
CA ASP A 61 3.79 -18.07 9.75
C ASP A 61 4.96 -18.46 10.67
N LYS A 62 5.78 -17.50 11.09
CA LYS A 62 6.89 -17.69 12.04
C LYS A 62 6.44 -17.70 13.52
N ARG A 63 5.14 -17.75 13.82
CA ARG A 63 4.56 -17.69 15.18
C ARG A 63 4.01 -18.99 15.69
#